data_AF-X1J1X6-F1
#
_entry.id   AF-X1J1X6-F1
#
_cell.length_a   1.000
_cell.length_b   1.000
_cell.length_c   1.000
_cell.angle_alpha   90.00
_cell.angle_beta   90.00
_cell.angle_gamma   90.00
#
_symmetry.space_group_name_H-M   'P 1'
#
loop_
_entity.id
_entity.type
_entity.pdbx_description
1 polymer ?
#
loop_
_entity_poly.entity_id
_entity_poly.type
_entity_poly.pdbx_seq_one_letter_code
_entity_poly.pdbx_strand_id
1 'polypeptide(L)'
;VGTGHGRPLENGDIFAGHSIFKVDNELGLVGGEKDIRIRSGKYCLYCSIDASETFVVTDVGKPIYASDDDTLTKTKASGSYVGRIARYISATKLEVEFNTLQPFGKT
;
A
#
# COMPACT_ATOMS: atom_id res chain seq x y z
N VAL A 1 12.65 14.79 -9.72
CA VAL A 1 12.04 15.75 -8.78
C VAL A 1 10.54 15.59 -8.91
N GLY A 2 9.82 15.21 -7.86
CA GLY A 2 8.36 15.03 -7.92
C GLY A 2 7.68 16.38 -8.11
N THR A 3 6.68 16.43 -8.99
CA THR A 3 5.89 17.63 -9.31
C THR A 3 4.95 18.07 -8.17
N GLY A 4 4.99 17.39 -7.02
CA GLY A 4 4.15 17.67 -5.85
C GLY A 4 2.77 17.01 -5.90
N HIS A 5 2.49 16.19 -6.90
CA HIS A 5 1.21 15.50 -7.05
C HIS A 5 1.25 14.08 -6.48
N GLY A 6 0.10 13.61 -5.99
CA GLY A 6 -0.10 12.20 -5.69
C GLY A 6 -0.11 11.35 -6.96
N ARG A 7 0.38 10.12 -6.86
CA ARG A 7 0.48 9.16 -7.96
C ARG A 7 0.20 7.74 -7.44
N PRO A 8 -0.15 6.77 -8.31
CA PRO A 8 -0.15 5.36 -7.94
C PRO A 8 1.20 4.94 -7.34
N LEU A 9 1.16 4.01 -6.40
CA LEU A 9 2.35 3.57 -5.68
C LEU A 9 3.27 2.80 -6.62
N GLU A 10 4.54 3.18 -6.66
CA GLU A 10 5.59 2.37 -7.28
C GLU A 10 6.55 1.80 -6.23
N ASN A 11 7.26 0.74 -6.59
CA ASN A 11 8.29 0.15 -5.73
C ASN A 11 9.36 1.19 -5.35
N GLY A 12 9.60 1.31 -4.03
CA GLY A 12 10.57 2.25 -3.45
C GLY A 12 9.95 3.57 -2.97
N ASP A 13 8.67 3.81 -3.27
CA ASP A 13 7.93 4.98 -2.79
C ASP A 13 7.69 4.95 -1.27
N ILE A 14 7.44 6.15 -0.74
CA ILE A 14 6.86 6.30 0.60
C ILE A 14 5.35 6.13 0.47
N PHE A 15 4.80 5.13 1.15
CA PHE A 15 3.36 4.89 1.17
C PHE A 15 2.60 6.01 1.88
N ALA A 16 1.84 6.79 1.12
CA ALA A 16 1.06 7.92 1.65
C ALA A 16 -0.32 7.52 2.20
N GLY A 17 -0.86 6.37 1.77
CA GLY A 17 -2.19 5.89 2.14
C GLY A 17 -3.05 5.50 0.93
N HIS A 18 -4.22 4.92 1.18
CA HIS A 18 -5.18 4.59 0.12
C HIS A 18 -6.05 5.80 -0.21
N SER A 19 -6.37 6.00 -1.49
CA SER A 19 -7.39 6.97 -1.88
C SER A 19 -8.76 6.52 -1.37
N ILE A 20 -9.54 7.45 -0.80
CA ILE A 20 -10.89 7.15 -0.32
C ILE A 20 -11.96 7.19 -1.42
N PHE A 21 -11.61 7.70 -2.60
CA PHE A 21 -12.45 7.67 -3.80
C PHE A 21 -11.58 7.57 -5.06
N LYS A 22 -12.12 6.99 -6.14
CA LYS A 22 -11.43 7.00 -7.43
C LYS A 22 -11.33 8.44 -7.93
N VAL A 23 -10.12 8.90 -8.23
CA VAL A 23 -9.86 10.18 -8.90
C VAL A 23 -9.21 9.86 -10.21
N ASP A 24 -9.93 10.12 -11.29
CA ASP A 24 -9.51 9.80 -12.65
C ASP A 24 -9.25 11.07 -13.45
N ASN A 25 -8.12 11.13 -14.15
CA ASN A 25 -7.70 12.24 -15.01
C ASN A 25 -7.53 11.82 -16.49
N GLU A 26 -8.08 10.67 -16.89
CA GLU A 26 -7.94 10.08 -18.25
C GLU A 26 -8.36 11.00 -19.42
N LEU A 27 -9.12 12.07 -19.18
CA LEU A 27 -9.58 13.02 -20.21
C LEU A 27 -8.57 14.13 -20.58
N GLY A 28 -7.26 13.91 -20.37
CA GLY A 28 -6.22 14.86 -20.78
C GLY A 28 -6.05 16.06 -19.85
N LEU A 29 -6.41 15.89 -18.58
CA LEU A 29 -6.23 16.90 -17.53
C LEU A 29 -4.75 17.02 -17.15
N VAL A 30 -4.31 18.25 -16.85
CA VAL A 30 -2.93 18.50 -16.40
C VAL A 30 -2.74 17.88 -15.02
N GLY A 31 -1.56 17.31 -14.75
CA GLY A 31 -1.24 16.78 -13.42
C GLY A 31 -1.54 17.80 -12.32
N GLY A 32 -2.31 17.40 -11.31
CA GLY A 32 -2.66 18.25 -10.18
C GLY A 32 -3.96 19.05 -10.28
N GLU A 33 -4.77 18.89 -11.33
CA GLU A 33 -6.07 19.58 -11.41
C GLU A 33 -7.14 19.01 -10.46
N LYS A 34 -6.97 17.77 -10.00
CA LYS A 34 -7.87 17.15 -9.02
C LYS A 34 -7.11 16.78 -7.76
N ASP A 35 -7.74 17.08 -6.63
CA ASP A 35 -7.26 16.67 -5.33
C ASP A 35 -7.63 15.22 -5.03
N ILE A 36 -6.64 14.44 -4.58
CA ILE A 36 -6.88 13.14 -3.97
C ILE A 36 -7.09 13.32 -2.46
N ARG A 37 -8.07 12.59 -1.92
CA ARG A 37 -8.19 12.45 -0.47
C ARG A 37 -7.75 11.05 -0.08
N ILE A 38 -6.79 10.98 0.83
CA ILE A 38 -6.20 9.73 1.25
C ILE A 38 -6.60 9.39 2.69
N ARG A 39 -6.74 8.09 2.94
CA ARG A 39 -6.77 7.54 4.29
C ARG A 39 -5.34 7.39 4.78
N SER A 40 -4.94 8.24 5.72
CA SER A 40 -3.62 8.24 6.34
C SER A 40 -3.69 7.81 7.81
N GLY A 41 -2.53 7.63 8.44
CA GLY A 41 -2.39 7.15 9.81
C GLY A 41 -2.22 5.63 9.86
N LYS A 42 -2.73 5.04 10.95
CA LYS A 42 -2.83 3.58 11.12
C LYS A 42 -4.25 3.12 10.93
N TYR A 43 -4.48 2.12 10.09
CA TYR A 43 -5.81 1.56 9.87
C TYR A 43 -5.76 0.14 9.31
N CYS A 44 -6.76 -0.66 9.65
CA CYS A 44 -6.90 -2.01 9.14
C CYS A 44 -7.79 -2.08 7.89
N LEU A 45 -7.41 -2.91 6.92
CA LEU A 45 -8.25 -3.32 5.81
C LEU A 45 -8.17 -4.84 5.60
N TYR A 46 -9.26 -5.40 5.07
CA TYR A 46 -9.27 -6.76 4.54
C TYR A 46 -8.72 -6.74 3.12
N CYS A 47 -7.64 -7.47 2.90
CA CYS A 47 -6.96 -7.54 1.61
C CYS A 47 -7.08 -8.95 1.04
N SER A 48 -7.49 -9.02 -0.23
CA SER A 48 -7.24 -10.19 -1.06
C SER A 48 -5.78 -10.15 -1.48
N ILE A 49 -5.14 -11.31 -1.51
CA ILE A 49 -3.76 -11.45 -1.93
C ILE A 49 -3.74 -12.10 -3.31
N ASP A 50 -2.89 -11.58 -4.19
CA ASP A 50 -2.61 -12.20 -5.48
C ASP A 50 -2.11 -13.65 -5.31
N ALA A 51 -2.48 -14.52 -6.26
CA ALA A 51 -2.16 -15.94 -6.20
C ALA A 51 -0.66 -16.26 -6.31
N SER A 52 0.18 -15.30 -6.76
CA SER A 52 1.63 -15.44 -6.81
C SER A 52 2.30 -15.43 -5.43
N GLU A 53 1.61 -14.95 -4.40
CA GLU A 53 2.10 -14.90 -3.03
C GLU A 53 1.29 -15.85 -2.14
N THR A 54 1.96 -16.56 -1.23
CA THR A 54 1.30 -17.44 -0.26
C THR A 54 1.62 -17.00 1.14
N PHE A 55 0.59 -16.69 1.92
CA PHE A 55 0.73 -16.33 3.33
C PHE A 55 0.34 -17.48 4.25
N VAL A 56 0.98 -17.55 5.41
CA VAL A 56 0.70 -18.54 6.45
C VAL A 56 0.44 -17.85 7.78
N VAL A 57 -0.17 -18.57 8.73
CA VAL A 57 -0.53 -18.02 10.05
C VAL A 57 0.68 -17.44 10.80
N THR A 58 1.89 -17.97 10.58
CA THR A 58 3.12 -17.47 11.20
C THR A 58 3.63 -16.16 10.60
N ASP A 59 2.98 -15.62 9.57
CA ASP A 59 3.29 -14.32 9.01
C ASP A 59 2.63 -13.16 9.77
N VAL A 60 1.69 -13.42 10.68
CA VAL A 60 1.08 -12.38 11.50
C VAL A 60 2.15 -11.59 12.26
N GLY A 61 2.06 -10.26 12.18
CA GLY A 61 3.01 -9.30 12.76
C GLY A 61 4.22 -8.97 11.86
N LYS A 62 4.47 -9.74 10.80
CA LYS A 62 5.55 -9.45 9.85
C LYS A 62 5.25 -8.20 9.01
N PRO A 63 6.28 -7.49 8.52
CA PRO A 63 6.10 -6.38 7.60
C PRO A 63 5.47 -6.87 6.29
N ILE A 64 4.64 -6.02 5.69
CA ILE A 64 4.08 -6.22 4.36
C ILE A 64 4.41 -5.03 3.48
N TYR A 65 4.67 -5.34 2.22
CA TYR A 65 5.13 -4.40 1.21
C TYR A 65 4.19 -4.40 0.02
N ALA A 66 4.24 -3.37 -0.81
CA ALA A 66 3.48 -3.29 -2.04
C ALA A 66 4.36 -2.82 -3.20
N SER A 67 4.30 -3.53 -4.33
CA SER A 67 5.03 -3.17 -5.56
C SER A 67 4.20 -2.27 -6.48
N ASP A 68 2.88 -2.36 -6.35
CA ASP A 68 1.86 -1.64 -7.13
C ASP A 68 0.59 -1.49 -6.27
N ASP A 69 -0.45 -0.87 -6.81
CA ASP A 69 -1.72 -0.57 -6.13
C ASP A 69 -2.51 -1.80 -5.65
N ASP A 70 -2.37 -2.95 -6.32
CA ASP A 70 -3.10 -4.19 -5.96
C ASP A 70 -2.17 -5.39 -5.62
N THR A 71 -0.87 -5.16 -5.46
CA THR A 71 0.09 -6.26 -5.21
C THR A 71 0.76 -6.14 -3.86
N LEU A 72 0.36 -6.99 -2.90
CA LEU A 72 0.99 -7.13 -1.60
C LEU A 72 2.00 -8.28 -1.58
N THR A 73 3.19 -8.04 -1.02
CA THR A 73 4.29 -9.02 -0.94
C THR A 73 4.98 -9.01 0.43
N LYS A 74 5.63 -10.12 0.76
CA LYS A 74 6.53 -10.24 1.92
C LYS A 74 7.94 -9.69 1.64
N THR A 75 8.26 -9.40 0.38
CA THR A 75 9.62 -9.13 -0.06
C THR A 75 9.92 -7.62 -0.09
N LYS A 76 10.76 -7.16 0.85
CA LYS A 76 11.20 -5.75 0.92
C LYS A 76 11.88 -5.26 -0.36
N ALA A 77 12.68 -6.10 -1.01
CA ALA A 77 13.43 -5.70 -2.21
C ALA A 77 12.51 -5.38 -3.41
N SER A 78 11.28 -5.88 -3.38
CA SER A 78 10.33 -5.78 -4.48
C SER A 78 9.17 -4.84 -4.18
N GLY A 79 9.13 -4.18 -3.02
CA GLY A 79 8.01 -3.31 -2.68
C GLY A 79 8.31 -2.24 -1.65
N SER A 80 7.45 -1.23 -1.66
CA SER A 80 7.37 -0.16 -0.67
C SER A 80 6.75 -0.68 0.62
N TYR A 81 7.28 -0.30 1.78
CA TYR A 81 6.67 -0.69 3.05
C TYR A 81 5.32 0.01 3.23
N VAL A 82 4.27 -0.77 3.49
CA VAL A 82 2.91 -0.23 3.64
C VAL A 82 2.32 -0.50 5.03
N GLY A 83 2.85 -1.46 5.78
CA GLY A 83 2.34 -1.81 7.10
C GLY A 83 2.75 -3.19 7.58
N ARG A 84 1.84 -3.86 8.32
CA ARG A 84 2.05 -5.20 8.87
C ARG A 84 0.80 -6.06 8.78
N ILE A 85 1.00 -7.37 8.82
CA ILE A 85 -0.10 -8.33 8.83
C ILE A 85 -0.73 -8.33 10.22
N ALA A 86 -1.95 -7.82 10.34
CA ALA A 86 -2.68 -7.76 11.61
C ALA A 86 -3.33 -9.11 11.96
N ARG A 87 -3.89 -9.80 10.96
CA ARG A 87 -4.54 -11.10 11.16
C ARG A 87 -4.51 -11.96 9.89
N TYR A 88 -4.27 -13.25 10.09
CA TYR A 88 -4.38 -14.26 9.04
C TYR A 88 -5.83 -14.76 8.94
N ILE A 89 -6.37 -14.83 7.72
CA ILE A 89 -7.73 -15.36 7.45
C ILE A 89 -7.63 -16.62 6.59
N SER A 90 -6.90 -16.54 5.48
CA SER A 90 -6.53 -17.68 4.63
C SER A 90 -5.25 -17.37 3.86
N ALA A 91 -4.75 -18.33 3.07
CA ALA A 91 -3.56 -18.12 2.24
C ALA A 91 -3.66 -16.92 1.28
N THR A 92 -4.89 -16.57 0.89
CA THR A 92 -5.20 -15.50 -0.08
C THR A 92 -5.97 -14.32 0.55
N LYS A 93 -6.17 -14.31 1.87
CA LYS A 93 -6.90 -13.24 2.57
C LYS A 93 -6.24 -12.89 3.89
N LEU A 94 -5.98 -11.61 4.09
CA LEU A 94 -5.38 -11.07 5.31
C LEU A 94 -6.16 -9.85 5.79
N GLU A 95 -6.02 -9.56 7.08
CA GLU A 95 -6.23 -8.23 7.60
C GLU A 95 -4.87 -7.55 7.75
N VAL A 96 -4.71 -6.38 7.13
CA VAL A 96 -3.45 -5.62 7.11
C VAL A 96 -3.65 -4.32 7.88
N GLU A 97 -2.78 -4.07 8.86
CA GLU A 97 -2.64 -2.75 9.47
C GLU A 97 -1.70 -1.92 8.61
N PHE A 98 -2.27 -1.02 7.82
CA PHE A 98 -1.54 -0.04 7.05
C PHE A 98 -1.03 1.08 7.95
N ASN A 99 0.15 1.60 7.64
CA ASN A 99 0.80 2.64 8.43
C ASN A 99 1.52 3.66 7.54
N THR A 100 0.97 4.87 7.45
CA THR A 100 1.55 5.98 6.68
C THR A 100 2.43 6.91 7.53
N LEU A 101 2.57 6.61 8.83
CA LEU A 101 3.27 7.47 9.79
C LEU A 101 4.76 7.14 9.92
N GLN A 102 5.28 6.17 9.17
CA GLN A 102 6.70 5.81 9.24
C GLN A 102 7.53 6.75 8.35
N PRO A 103 8.42 7.60 8.92
CA PRO A 103 9.33 8.43 8.14
C PRO A 103 10.58 7.63 7.75
N PHE A 104 11.18 8.01 6.62
CA PHE A 104 12.39 7.45 5.99
C PHE A 104 13.49 7.09 7.01
N GLY A 105 13.91 5.80 7.06
CA GLY A 105 15.21 5.42 7.64
C GLY A 105 15.31 4.39 8.79
N LYS A 106 14.28 3.61 9.15
CA LYS A 106 14.43 2.47 10.10
C LYS A 106 13.45 1.36 9.73
N THR A 107 13.82 0.11 9.41
CA THR A 107 15.06 -0.70 9.52
C THR A 107 15.35 -1.44 8.22
#